data_AF-A0A2G5XQD8-F1
#
_entry.id   AF-A0A2G5XQD8-F1
#
_cell.length_a   1.000
_cell.length_b   1.000
_cell.length_c   1.000
_cell.angle_alpha   90.00
_cell.angle_beta   90.00
_cell.angle_gamma   90.00
#
_symmetry.space_group_name_H-M   'P 1'
#
loop_
_entity.id
_entity.type
_entity.pdbx_description
1 polymer ?
#
loop_
_entity_poly.entity_id
_entity_poly.type
_entity_poly.pdbx_seq_one_letter_code
_entity_poly.pdbx_strand_id
1 'polypeptide(L)'
;MLAEQFYERVGKSRNTFLIFATLNILFFSGISFTFVIPGLKGFSLFFVVLTLLMYFIAANIFVGLFKERIWFIFTICIILNGLGMGWRLWLEWGEFSLVEHTRLAVYIGYPSVSAIIITISYIIGNSIFGKKFNSSIR
;
A
#
# COMPACT_ATOMS: atom_id res chain seq x y z
N MET A 1 -4.99 19.84 -14.80
CA MET A 1 -5.17 19.04 -16.03
C MET A 1 -4.90 17.56 -15.83
N LEU A 2 -3.65 17.05 -15.82
CA LEU A 2 -3.39 15.58 -15.71
C LEU A 2 -3.96 14.94 -14.43
N ALA A 3 -3.80 15.60 -13.28
CA ALA A 3 -4.31 15.08 -12.01
C ALA A 3 -5.84 15.03 -11.95
N GLU A 4 -6.53 16.08 -12.42
CA GLU A 4 -8.00 16.11 -12.45
C GLU A 4 -8.56 15.02 -13.38
N GLN A 5 -7.99 14.87 -14.57
CA GLN A 5 -8.38 13.81 -15.51
C GLN A 5 -8.18 12.40 -14.92
N PHE A 6 -7.11 12.20 -14.15
CA PHE A 6 -6.89 10.94 -13.43
C PHE A 6 -8.00 10.70 -12.40
N TYR A 7 -8.29 11.66 -11.53
CA TYR A 7 -9.31 11.50 -10.49
C TYR A 7 -10.73 11.36 -11.05
N GLU A 8 -11.07 12.07 -12.13
CA GLU A 8 -12.34 11.87 -12.85
C GLU A 8 -12.46 10.44 -13.38
N ARG A 9 -11.38 9.90 -13.96
CA ARG A 9 -11.36 8.53 -14.47
C ARG A 9 -11.46 7.50 -13.33
N VAL A 10 -10.80 7.77 -12.20
CA VAL A 10 -10.92 6.95 -10.97
C VAL A 10 -12.35 6.95 -10.45
N GLY A 11 -13.02 8.10 -10.44
CA GLY A 11 -14.44 8.21 -10.07
C GLY A 11 -15.37 7.44 -11.01
N LYS A 12 -15.15 7.54 -12.33
CA LYS A 12 -15.98 6.88 -13.35
C LYS A 12 -15.86 5.35 -13.32
N SER A 13 -14.65 4.82 -13.09
CA SER A 13 -14.37 3.37 -13.09
C SER A 13 -13.96 2.86 -11.70
N ARG A 14 -14.72 3.27 -10.68
CA ARG A 14 -14.44 3.05 -9.26
C ARG A 14 -14.01 1.61 -8.93
N ASN A 15 -14.76 0.62 -9.38
CA ASN A 15 -14.52 -0.79 -9.06
C ASN A 15 -13.21 -1.31 -9.67
N THR A 16 -12.90 -0.93 -10.91
CA THR A 16 -11.67 -1.34 -11.58
C THR A 16 -10.44 -0.83 -10.84
N PHE A 17 -10.45 0.45 -10.45
CA PHE A 17 -9.35 1.05 -9.70
C PHE A 17 -9.24 0.48 -8.28
N LEU A 18 -10.37 0.18 -7.64
CA LEU A 18 -10.38 -0.47 -6.33
C LEU A 18 -9.76 -1.87 -6.40
N ILE A 19 -10.15 -2.68 -7.38
CA ILE A 19 -9.58 -4.01 -7.60
C ILE A 19 -8.10 -3.89 -7.89
N PHE A 20 -7.71 -2.98 -8.78
CA PHE A 20 -6.31 -2.74 -9.11
C PHE A 20 -5.47 -2.36 -7.89
N ALA A 21 -5.92 -1.40 -7.07
CA ALA A 21 -5.22 -1.00 -5.85
C ALA A 21 -5.14 -2.15 -4.83
N THR A 22 -6.21 -2.93 -4.71
CA THR A 22 -6.28 -4.10 -3.81
C THR A 22 -5.26 -5.17 -4.23
N LEU A 23 -5.26 -5.55 -5.51
CA LEU A 23 -4.32 -6.53 -6.05
C LEU A 23 -2.88 -6.01 -5.97
N ASN A 24 -2.67 -4.72 -6.23
CA ASN A 24 -1.35 -4.11 -6.12
C ASN A 24 -0.80 -4.27 -4.69
N ILE A 25 -1.55 -3.85 -3.67
CA ILE A 25 -1.11 -4.00 -2.27
C ILE A 25 -0.91 -5.48 -1.93
N LEU A 26 -1.84 -6.37 -2.27
CA LEU A 26 -1.78 -7.78 -1.91
C LEU A 26 -0.57 -8.50 -2.52
N PHE A 27 -0.30 -8.29 -3.80
CA PHE A 27 0.84 -8.94 -4.47
C PHE A 27 2.17 -8.27 -4.13
N PHE A 28 2.24 -6.94 -4.12
CA PHE A 28 3.50 -6.26 -3.79
C PHE A 28 3.90 -6.48 -2.35
N SER A 29 2.95 -6.55 -1.42
CA SER A 29 3.29 -6.85 -0.03
C SER A 29 3.82 -8.27 0.13
N GLY A 30 3.21 -9.26 -0.55
CA GLY A 30 3.73 -10.62 -0.60
C GLY A 30 5.12 -10.73 -1.23
N ILE A 31 5.39 -10.04 -2.32
CA ILE A 31 6.70 -10.11 -2.99
C ILE A 31 7.77 -9.36 -2.19
N SER A 32 7.45 -8.17 -1.68
CA SER A 32 8.45 -7.24 -1.15
C SER A 32 8.91 -7.52 0.28
N PHE A 33 8.10 -8.17 1.13
CA PHE A 33 8.45 -8.32 2.56
C PHE A 33 9.80 -9.01 2.81
N THR A 34 10.25 -9.86 1.89
CA THR A 34 11.56 -10.54 1.97
C THR A 34 12.75 -9.66 1.57
N PHE A 35 12.50 -8.49 0.96
CA PHE A 35 13.54 -7.64 0.36
C PHE A 35 13.61 -6.22 0.97
N VAL A 36 12.63 -5.82 1.77
CA VAL A 36 12.52 -4.43 2.26
C VAL A 36 12.82 -4.23 3.73
N ILE A 37 13.06 -5.31 4.48
CA ILE A 37 13.35 -5.25 5.92
C ILE A 37 14.87 -5.15 6.12
N PRO A 38 15.39 -4.02 6.64
CA PRO A 38 16.82 -3.87 6.88
C PRO A 38 17.33 -4.92 7.87
N GLY A 39 18.51 -5.47 7.60
CA GLY A 39 19.15 -6.47 8.46
C GLY A 39 18.69 -7.91 8.25
N LEU A 40 17.71 -8.16 7.38
CA LEU A 40 17.35 -9.52 6.94
C LEU A 40 18.09 -9.91 5.65
N LYS A 41 18.29 -11.22 5.48
CA LYS A 41 18.86 -11.77 4.24
C LYS A 41 17.91 -11.49 3.07
N GLY A 42 18.44 -10.90 2.00
CA GLY A 42 17.66 -10.51 0.82
C GLY A 42 17.35 -9.01 0.77
N PHE A 43 17.65 -8.23 1.82
CA PHE A 43 17.46 -6.79 1.80
C PHE A 43 18.09 -6.12 0.58
N SER A 44 17.33 -5.25 -0.08
CA SER A 44 17.80 -4.46 -1.22
C SER A 44 17.06 -3.13 -1.30
N LEU A 45 17.83 -2.04 -1.32
CA LEU A 45 17.31 -0.67 -1.46
C LEU A 45 16.50 -0.49 -2.74
N PHE A 46 16.85 -1.19 -3.82
CA PHE A 46 16.07 -1.17 -5.05
C PHE A 46 14.62 -1.63 -4.82
N PHE A 47 14.44 -2.74 -4.10
CA PHE A 47 13.11 -3.25 -3.77
C PHE A 47 12.38 -2.35 -2.77
N VAL A 48 13.08 -1.68 -1.86
CA VAL A 48 12.48 -0.67 -0.97
C VAL A 48 11.86 0.46 -1.79
N VAL A 49 12.63 1.07 -2.70
CA VAL A 49 12.17 2.18 -3.54
C VAL A 49 11.00 1.74 -4.42
N LEU A 50 11.09 0.55 -5.03
CA LEU A 50 10.03 0.00 -5.87
C LEU A 50 8.73 -0.21 -5.08
N THR A 51 8.83 -0.73 -3.85
CA THR A 51 7.67 -0.98 -2.97
C THR A 51 7.02 0.33 -2.55
N LEU A 52 7.82 1.34 -2.17
CA LEU A 52 7.32 2.67 -1.86
C LEU A 52 6.57 3.31 -3.04
N LEU A 53 7.09 3.15 -4.26
CA LEU A 53 6.45 3.66 -5.47
C LEU A 53 5.08 3.00 -5.69
N MET A 54 5.00 1.68 -5.55
CA MET A 54 3.72 0.96 -5.69
C MET A 54 2.71 1.32 -4.61
N TYR A 55 3.15 1.45 -3.36
CA TYR A 55 2.32 1.93 -2.26
C TYR A 55 1.84 3.36 -2.47
N PHE A 56 2.68 4.22 -3.04
CA PHE A 56 2.28 5.57 -3.42
C PHE A 56 1.20 5.57 -4.52
N ILE A 57 1.32 4.72 -5.55
CA ILE A 57 0.28 4.58 -6.59
C ILE A 57 -1.04 4.14 -5.96
N ALA A 58 -1.02 3.10 -5.12
CA ALA A 58 -2.22 2.60 -4.44
C ALA A 58 -2.86 3.67 -3.53
N ALA A 59 -2.04 4.41 -2.77
CA ALA A 59 -2.49 5.51 -1.93
C ALA A 59 -3.20 6.61 -2.74
N ASN A 60 -2.66 7.00 -3.90
CA ASN A 60 -3.28 8.02 -4.75
C ASN A 60 -4.62 7.55 -5.34
N ILE A 61 -4.74 6.27 -5.68
CA ILE A 61 -6.03 5.70 -6.08
C ILE A 61 -7.02 5.80 -4.92
N PHE A 62 -6.60 5.48 -3.69
CA PHE A 62 -7.47 5.64 -2.51
C PHE A 62 -7.89 7.08 -2.26
N VAL A 63 -7.02 8.07 -2.50
CA VAL A 63 -7.41 9.50 -2.44
C VAL A 63 -8.58 9.79 -3.36
N GLY A 64 -8.56 9.24 -4.58
CA GLY A 64 -9.66 9.40 -5.54
C GLY A 64 -10.94 8.64 -5.17
N LEU A 65 -10.83 7.51 -4.49
CA LEU A 65 -11.96 6.62 -4.19
C LEU A 65 -12.64 6.91 -2.84
N PHE A 66 -11.87 7.35 -1.85
CA PHE A 66 -12.31 7.53 -0.47
C PHE A 66 -11.82 8.87 0.04
N LYS A 67 -12.70 9.86 0.15
CA LYS A 67 -12.36 11.17 0.70
C LYS A 67 -12.42 11.13 2.23
N GLU A 68 -11.35 11.58 2.90
CA GLU A 68 -11.28 11.77 4.36
C GLU A 68 -11.53 10.51 5.23
N ARG A 69 -11.41 9.30 4.67
CA ARG A 69 -11.64 8.03 5.40
C ARG A 69 -10.34 7.38 5.89
N ILE A 70 -9.54 8.12 6.65
CA ILE A 70 -8.18 7.70 7.08
C ILE A 70 -8.21 6.33 7.80
N TRP A 71 -9.09 6.16 8.80
CA TRP A 71 -9.20 4.91 9.57
C TRP A 71 -9.58 3.70 8.71
N PHE A 72 -10.44 3.91 7.71
CA PHE A 72 -10.83 2.85 6.78
C PHE A 72 -9.64 2.43 5.91
N ILE A 73 -8.88 3.39 5.37
CA ILE A 73 -7.68 3.12 4.57
C ILE A 73 -6.61 2.41 5.40
N PHE A 74 -6.37 2.84 6.63
CA PHE A 74 -5.41 2.18 7.51
C PHE A 74 -5.79 0.72 7.76
N THR A 75 -7.05 0.46 8.10
CA THR A 75 -7.56 -0.89 8.42
C THR A 75 -7.47 -1.82 7.21
N ILE A 76 -7.94 -1.37 6.03
CA ILE A 76 -7.88 -2.20 4.83
C ILE A 76 -6.42 -2.45 4.40
N CYS A 77 -5.52 -1.48 4.58
CA CYS A 77 -4.11 -1.68 4.28
C CYS A 77 -3.47 -2.71 5.22
N ILE A 78 -3.76 -2.68 6.53
CA ILE A 78 -3.26 -3.72 7.45
C ILE A 78 -3.72 -5.10 6.98
N ILE A 79 -5.01 -5.25 6.68
CA ILE A 79 -5.58 -6.53 6.25
C ILE A 79 -4.93 -6.99 4.95
N LEU A 80 -4.82 -6.11 3.95
CA LEU A 80 -4.27 -6.48 2.63
C LEU A 80 -2.77 -6.80 2.68
N ASN A 81 -1.98 -6.04 3.45
CA ASN A 81 -0.56 -6.34 3.63
C ASN A 81 -0.37 -7.64 4.42
N GLY A 82 -1.19 -7.88 5.44
CA GLY A 82 -1.18 -9.11 6.21
C GLY A 82 -1.56 -10.33 5.37
N LEU A 83 -2.61 -10.22 4.55
CA LEU A 83 -2.99 -11.27 3.59
C LEU A 83 -1.91 -11.48 2.54
N GLY A 84 -1.33 -10.40 2.01
CA GLY A 84 -0.23 -10.41 1.04
C GLY A 84 1.00 -11.16 1.54
N MET A 85 1.43 -10.86 2.77
CA MET A 85 2.50 -11.62 3.42
C MET A 85 2.07 -13.06 3.72
N GLY A 86 0.85 -13.24 4.24
CA GLY A 86 0.32 -14.53 4.68
C GLY A 86 0.16 -15.55 3.57
N TRP A 87 -0.32 -15.16 2.37
CA TRP A 87 -0.49 -16.12 1.27
C TRP A 87 0.87 -16.64 0.78
N ARG A 88 1.90 -15.79 0.72
CA ARG A 88 3.24 -16.22 0.31
C ARG A 88 3.89 -17.09 1.37
N LEU A 89 3.78 -16.73 2.65
CA LEU A 89 4.25 -17.59 3.75
C LEU A 89 3.55 -18.94 3.76
N TRP A 90 2.27 -19.00 3.39
CA TRP A 90 1.56 -20.26 3.22
C TRP A 90 2.16 -21.09 2.09
N LEU A 91 2.38 -20.49 0.92
CA LEU A 91 2.91 -21.23 -0.25
C LEU A 91 4.34 -21.72 -0.05
N GLU A 92 5.17 -20.94 0.65
CA GLU A 92 6.59 -21.22 0.89
C GLU A 92 6.81 -21.87 2.28
N TRP A 93 5.76 -22.47 2.87
CA TRP A 93 5.82 -23.04 4.21
C TRP A 93 6.82 -24.19 4.27
N GLY A 94 7.89 -24.02 5.06
CA GLY A 94 8.93 -25.03 5.28
C GLY A 94 10.27 -24.70 4.61
N GLU A 95 10.35 -23.61 3.83
CA GLU A 95 11.64 -23.13 3.34
C GLU A 95 12.46 -22.45 4.45
N PHE A 96 13.71 -22.89 4.64
CA PHE A 96 14.65 -22.34 5.63
C PHE A 96 14.93 -20.84 5.43
N SER A 97 14.73 -20.31 4.22
CA SER A 97 14.90 -18.89 3.86
C SER A 97 13.85 -17.97 4.53
N LEU A 98 12.69 -18.49 4.93
CA LEU A 98 11.59 -17.69 5.50
C LEU A 98 11.49 -17.74 7.02
N VAL A 99 12.32 -18.53 7.70
CA VAL A 99 12.30 -18.68 9.17
C VAL A 99 12.54 -17.35 9.90
N GLU A 100 13.34 -16.45 9.33
CA GLU A 100 13.53 -15.11 9.89
C GLU A 100 12.31 -14.20 9.72
N HIS A 101 11.49 -14.49 8.70
CA HIS A 101 10.29 -13.72 8.33
C HIS A 101 9.02 -14.23 9.02
N THR A 102 9.05 -15.42 9.62
CA THR A 102 7.99 -15.95 10.50
C THR A 102 8.13 -15.48 11.95
N ARG A 103 9.20 -14.76 12.29
CA ARG A 103 9.34 -14.12 13.60
C ARG A 103 8.18 -13.15 13.83
N LEU A 104 7.58 -13.20 15.01
CA LEU A 104 6.41 -12.40 15.39
C LEU A 104 6.61 -10.89 15.10
N ALA A 105 7.81 -10.37 15.38
CA ALA A 105 8.16 -8.98 15.13
C ALA A 105 8.06 -8.60 13.64
N VAL A 106 8.45 -9.49 12.73
CA VAL A 106 8.36 -9.28 11.29
C VAL A 106 6.93 -9.50 10.80
N TYR A 107 6.28 -10.56 11.28
CA TYR A 107 4.92 -10.94 10.92
C TYR A 107 3.88 -9.85 11.24
N ILE A 108 4.02 -9.17 12.39
CA ILE A 108 3.15 -8.06 12.78
C ILE A 108 3.72 -6.73 12.29
N GLY A 109 5.03 -6.56 12.36
CA GLY A 109 5.70 -5.29 12.06
C GLY A 109 5.58 -4.90 10.60
N TYR A 110 5.78 -5.84 9.67
CA TYR A 110 5.75 -5.53 8.24
C TYR A 110 4.38 -5.02 7.76
N PRO A 111 3.25 -5.70 8.03
CA PRO A 111 1.93 -5.17 7.67
C PRO A 111 1.62 -3.83 8.33
N SER A 112 2.04 -3.65 9.59
CA SER A 112 1.82 -2.42 10.34
C SER A 112 2.58 -1.23 9.73
N VAL A 113 3.89 -1.38 9.50
CA VAL A 113 4.72 -0.32 8.91
C VAL A 113 4.27 0.00 7.49
N SER A 114 3.97 -1.02 6.68
CA SER A 114 3.46 -0.84 5.32
C SER A 114 2.15 -0.06 5.29
N ALA A 115 1.20 -0.40 6.18
CA ALA A 115 -0.06 0.32 6.30
C ALA A 115 0.12 1.77 6.76
N ILE A 116 1.06 2.04 7.66
CA ILE A 116 1.43 3.41 8.07
C ILE A 116 1.94 4.21 6.87
N ILE A 117 2.87 3.65 6.08
CA ILE A 117 3.44 4.32 4.90
C ILE A 117 2.37 4.66 3.87
N ILE A 118 1.48 3.70 3.55
CA ILE A 118 0.37 3.93 2.61
C ILE A 118 -0.57 5.01 3.16
N THR A 119 -0.88 4.96 4.46
CA THR A 119 -1.79 5.92 5.10
C THR A 119 -1.21 7.33 5.15
N ILE A 120 0.09 7.49 5.45
CA ILE A 120 0.77 8.78 5.38
C ILE A 120 0.70 9.33 3.95
N SER A 121 1.00 8.50 2.94
CA SER A 121 0.91 8.89 1.53
C SER A 121 -0.51 9.34 1.15
N TYR A 122 -1.52 8.62 1.64
CA TYR A 122 -2.93 8.95 1.45
C TYR A 122 -3.31 10.28 2.13
N ILE A 123 -2.88 10.52 3.38
CA ILE A 123 -3.15 11.78 4.10
C ILE A 123 -2.54 12.96 3.36
N ILE A 124 -1.28 12.84 2.94
CA ILE A 124 -0.57 13.87 2.18
C ILE A 124 -1.34 14.16 0.88
N GLY A 125 -1.69 13.13 0.11
CA GLY A 125 -2.45 13.28 -1.14
C GLY A 125 -3.82 13.92 -0.93
N ASN A 126 -4.57 13.47 0.08
CA ASN A 126 -5.89 14.02 0.42
C ASN A 126 -5.79 15.50 0.86
N SER A 127 -4.74 15.89 1.58
CA SER A 127 -4.53 17.28 2.01
C SER A 127 -4.24 18.22 0.83
N ILE A 128 -3.47 17.76 -0.16
CA ILE A 128 -3.13 18.53 -1.36
C ILE A 128 -4.35 18.67 -2.27
N PHE A 129 -5.11 17.58 -2.45
CA PHE A 129 -6.30 17.58 -3.29
C PHE A 129 -7.48 18.30 -2.66
N GLY A 130 -7.69 18.14 -1.35
CA GLY A 130 -8.73 18.87 -0.60
C GLY A 130 -8.55 20.39 -0.68
N LYS A 131 -7.30 20.88 -0.70
CA LYS A 131 -6.98 22.31 -0.90
C LYS A 131 -7.33 22.81 -2.30
N LYS A 132 -7.08 22.01 -3.36
CA LYS A 132 -7.38 22.41 -4.76
C LYS A 132 -8.87 22.48 -5.05
N PHE A 133 -9.68 21.57 -4.52
CA PHE A 133 -11.13 21.61 -4.72
C PHE A 133 -11.77 22.84 -4.06
N ASN A 134 -11.24 23.26 -2.90
CA ASN A 134 -11.76 24.42 -2.17
C ASN A 134 -11.33 25.77 -2.78
N SER A 135 -10.19 25.83 -3.48
CA SER A 135 -9.77 27.04 -4.21
C SER A 135 -10.42 27.20 -5.59
N SER A 136 -11.07 26.15 -6.11
CA SER A 136 -11.82 26.20 -7.38
C SER A 136 -13.25 26.74 -7.20
N ILE A 137 -13.72 26.84 -5.96
CA ILE A 137 -15.09 27.26 -5.60
C ILE A 137 -15.12 28.72 -5.08
N ARG A 138 -13.95 29.36 -4.95
CA ARG A 138 -13.79 30.74 -4.48
C ARG A 138 -13.28 31.63 -5.60
#